data_AF-T0ZCJ7-F1
#
_entry.id   AF-T0ZCJ7-F1
#
_cell.length_a   1.000
_cell.length_b   1.000
_cell.length_c   1.000
_cell.angle_alpha   90.00
_cell.angle_beta   90.00
_cell.angle_gamma   90.00
#
_symmetry.space_group_name_H-M   'P 1'
#
loop_
_entity.id
_entity.type
_entity.pdbx_description
1 polymer ?
#
loop_
_entity_poly.entity_id
_entity_poly.type
_entity_poly.pdbx_seq_one_letter_code
_entity_poly.pdbx_strand_id
1 'polypeptide(L)'
;MVPADNTAEVGLREVINDEEVEEVFAVLRKKEARMPTNWSRRYKNHVEKLKSGDIYQVAEVVRNLSIRDKDKGLSAGEKRMLTKARQILVSELTFAIGVTEDEAEERLNAALP
;
A
#
# COMPACT_ATOMS: atom_id res chain seq x y z
N MET A 1 -1.26 12.65 -33.38
CA MET A 1 0.05 12.74 -32.70
C MET A 1 -0.13 13.71 -31.56
N VAL A 2 -0.14 13.22 -30.32
CA VAL A 2 -0.27 14.07 -29.13
C VAL A 2 1.14 14.23 -28.55
N PRO A 3 1.59 15.46 -28.21
CA PRO A 3 2.97 15.71 -27.80
C PRO A 3 3.29 15.07 -26.44
N ALA A 4 4.48 14.52 -26.31
CA ALA A 4 4.97 13.74 -25.17
C ALA A 4 5.63 14.61 -24.07
N ASP A 5 5.21 15.86 -23.90
CA ASP A 5 5.83 16.79 -22.96
C ASP A 5 4.73 17.41 -22.07
N ASN A 6 4.73 17.03 -20.79
CA ASN A 6 3.83 17.45 -19.69
C ASN A 6 2.71 16.47 -19.28
N THR A 7 3.04 15.21 -18.97
CA THR A 7 2.13 14.27 -18.26
C THR A 7 2.28 14.29 -16.73
N ALA A 8 2.93 15.30 -16.15
CA ALA A 8 3.14 15.39 -14.70
C ALA A 8 1.92 15.91 -13.89
N GLU A 9 0.78 16.22 -14.53
CA GLU A 9 -0.32 16.88 -13.83
C GLU A 9 -1.70 16.54 -14.42
N VAL A 10 -1.99 15.25 -14.57
CA VAL A 10 -3.38 14.80 -14.77
C VAL A 10 -3.62 13.60 -13.88
N GLY A 11 -4.50 13.78 -12.89
CA GLY A 11 -4.97 12.75 -11.95
C GLY A 11 -5.79 11.64 -12.59
N LEU A 12 -5.28 11.06 -13.68
CA LEU A 12 -5.59 9.72 -14.13
C LEU A 12 -4.48 8.86 -13.54
N ARG A 13 -4.80 8.05 -12.53
CA ARG A 13 -3.86 7.05 -12.02
C ARG A 13 -3.42 6.17 -13.18
N GLU A 14 -2.23 6.42 -13.71
CA GLU A 14 -1.57 5.45 -14.56
C GLU A 14 -1.29 4.22 -13.69
N VAL A 15 -1.68 3.07 -14.22
CA VAL A 15 -1.34 1.79 -13.61
C VAL A 15 0.18 1.75 -13.50
N ILE A 16 0.70 1.46 -12.31
CA ILE A 16 2.14 1.45 -12.08
C ILE A 16 2.84 0.41 -12.96
N ASN A 17 4.07 0.70 -13.37
CA ASN A 17 4.87 -0.20 -14.20
C ASN A 17 5.60 -1.27 -13.36
N ASP A 18 6.24 -2.24 -14.02
CA ASP A 18 6.95 -3.34 -13.35
C ASP A 18 8.06 -2.86 -12.40
N GLU A 19 8.73 -1.75 -12.71
CA GLU A 19 9.81 -1.16 -11.90
C GLU A 19 9.25 -0.58 -10.58
N GLU A 20 8.15 0.16 -10.68
CA GLU A 20 7.42 0.71 -9.54
C GLU A 20 6.83 -0.39 -8.65
N VAL A 21 6.38 -1.50 -9.25
CA VAL A 21 5.92 -2.68 -8.49
C VAL A 21 7.05 -3.23 -7.63
N GLU A 22 8.27 -3.32 -8.16
CA GLU A 22 9.43 -3.76 -7.39
C GLU A 22 9.75 -2.79 -6.24
N GLU A 23 9.65 -1.48 -6.46
CA GLU A 23 9.79 -0.47 -5.41
C GLU A 23 8.71 -0.60 -4.31
N VAL A 24 7.46 -0.85 -4.69
CA VAL A 24 6.35 -1.11 -3.75
C VAL A 24 6.66 -2.34 -2.90
N PHE A 25 7.14 -3.43 -3.51
CA PHE A 25 7.58 -4.62 -2.78
C PHE A 25 8.77 -4.32 -1.87
N ALA A 26 9.71 -3.47 -2.28
CA ALA A 26 10.81 -3.02 -1.43
C ALA A 26 10.30 -2.21 -0.22
N VAL A 27 9.25 -1.39 -0.39
CA VAL A 27 8.59 -0.71 0.73
C VAL A 27 7.98 -1.72 1.68
N LEU A 28 7.24 -2.71 1.19
CA LEU A 28 6.57 -3.75 2.00
C LEU A 28 7.56 -4.58 2.83
N ARG A 29 8.72 -4.93 2.26
CA ARG A 29 9.75 -5.77 2.92
C ARG A 29 10.53 -5.06 4.04
N LYS A 30 10.41 -3.74 4.18
CA LYS A 30 11.14 -2.97 5.21
C LYS A 30 10.63 -3.35 6.61
N LYS A 31 11.55 -3.77 7.49
CA LYS A 31 11.23 -4.19 8.87
C LYS A 31 10.97 -3.04 9.83
N GLU A 32 11.46 -1.83 9.53
CA GLU A 32 11.28 -0.68 10.42
C GLU A 32 10.22 0.30 9.88
N ALA A 33 9.21 0.52 10.72
CA ALA A 33 8.24 1.58 10.55
C ALA A 33 8.49 2.65 11.62
N ARG A 34 9.02 3.81 11.24
CA ARG A 34 9.04 4.98 12.14
C ARG A 34 7.61 5.48 12.33
N MET A 35 6.94 4.93 13.33
CA MET A 35 5.56 5.29 13.65
C MET A 35 5.49 6.25 14.85
N PRO A 36 4.62 7.28 14.80
CA PRO A 36 4.32 8.10 15.98
C PRO A 36 3.86 7.25 17.17
N THR A 37 4.30 7.58 18.38
CA THR A 37 3.88 6.86 19.59
C THR A 37 2.38 7.04 19.88
N ASN A 38 1.81 8.20 19.50
CA ASN A 38 0.39 8.53 19.74
C ASN A 38 -0.53 7.82 18.73
N TRP A 39 -1.34 6.89 19.25
CA TRP A 39 -2.29 6.07 18.48
C TRP A 39 -3.26 6.90 17.61
N SER A 40 -3.87 7.96 18.16
CA SER A 40 -4.85 8.77 17.42
C SER A 40 -4.20 9.48 16.23
N ARG A 41 -2.95 9.92 16.38
CA ARG A 41 -2.19 10.56 15.30
C ARG A 41 -1.78 9.56 14.24
N ARG A 42 -1.40 8.33 14.62
CA ARG A 42 -1.13 7.24 13.67
C ARG A 42 -2.35 6.88 12.85
N TYR A 43 -3.48 6.66 13.52
CA TYR A 43 -4.72 6.27 12.84
C TYR A 43 -5.13 7.34 11.81
N LYS A 44 -5.13 8.62 12.19
CA LYS A 44 -5.39 9.72 11.24
C LYS A 44 -4.40 9.74 10.08
N ASN A 45 -3.10 9.55 10.35
CA ASN A 45 -2.09 9.50 9.30
C ASN A 45 -2.36 8.37 8.30
N HIS A 46 -2.70 7.16 8.78
CA HIS A 46 -3.04 6.03 7.90
C HIS A 46 -4.32 6.30 7.08
N VAL A 47 -5.33 6.94 7.68
CA VAL A 47 -6.55 7.34 6.94
C VAL A 47 -6.20 8.30 5.81
N GLU A 48 -5.40 9.33 6.06
CA GLU A 48 -5.02 10.30 5.04
C GLU A 48 -4.15 9.66 3.93
N LYS A 49 -3.23 8.76 4.31
CA LYS A 49 -2.45 7.96 3.36
C LYS A 49 -3.33 7.11 2.45
N LEU A 50 -4.36 6.46 3.00
CA LEU A 50 -5.31 5.67 2.21
C LEU A 50 -6.20 6.53 1.29
N LYS A 51 -6.46 7.79 1.66
CA LYS A 51 -7.22 8.73 0.81
C LYS A 51 -6.39 9.34 -0.31
N SER A 52 -5.06 9.41 -0.14
CA SER A 52 -4.15 10.00 -1.14
C SER A 52 -4.22 9.30 -2.50
N GLY A 53 -4.52 7.99 -2.51
CA GLY A 53 -4.43 7.18 -3.73
C GLY A 53 -3.00 6.92 -4.20
N ASP A 54 -1.99 7.21 -3.38
CA ASP A 54 -0.60 6.86 -3.67
C ASP A 54 -0.32 5.41 -3.23
N ILE A 55 0.05 4.55 -4.18
CA ILE A 55 0.27 3.12 -3.91
C ILE A 55 1.40 2.88 -2.90
N TYR A 56 2.45 3.73 -2.89
CA TYR A 56 3.53 3.63 -1.93
C TYR A 56 3.04 3.92 -0.51
N GLN A 57 2.13 4.89 -0.38
CA GLN A 57 1.51 5.22 0.91
C GLN A 57 0.56 4.11 1.37
N VAL A 58 -0.22 3.52 0.48
CA VAL A 58 -1.08 2.36 0.79
C VAL A 58 -0.21 1.19 1.24
N ALA A 59 0.86 0.87 0.51
CA ALA A 59 1.81 -0.18 0.87
C ALA A 59 2.46 0.05 2.24
N GLU A 60 2.79 1.31 2.55
CA GLU A 60 3.31 1.67 3.87
C GLU A 60 2.28 1.42 4.99
N VAL A 61 0.99 1.74 4.74
CA VAL A 61 -0.08 1.47 5.70
C VAL A 61 -0.26 -0.03 5.93
N VAL A 62 -0.31 -0.83 4.86
CA VAL A 62 -0.40 -2.30 4.93
C VAL A 62 0.75 -2.85 5.77
N ARG A 63 1.99 -2.52 5.40
CA ARG A 63 3.19 -2.98 6.12
C ARG A 63 3.16 -2.60 7.60
N ASN A 64 2.90 -1.33 7.90
CA ASN A 64 2.93 -0.83 9.28
C ASN A 64 1.86 -1.50 10.15
N LEU A 65 0.67 -1.75 9.60
CA LEU A 65 -0.41 -2.47 10.29
C LEU A 65 -0.09 -3.98 10.41
N SER A 66 0.50 -4.62 9.41
CA SER A 66 0.92 -6.03 9.46
C SER A 66 2.00 -6.29 10.51
N ILE A 67 3.03 -5.43 10.58
CA ILE A 67 4.06 -5.50 11.63
C ILE A 67 3.42 -5.37 13.01
N ARG A 68 2.49 -4.41 13.15
CA ARG A 68 1.81 -4.15 14.41
C ARG A 68 0.89 -5.28 14.83
N ASP A 69 0.20 -5.92 13.88
CA ASP A 69 -0.66 -7.08 14.15
C ASP A 69 0.17 -8.25 14.71
N LYS A 70 1.36 -8.49 14.13
CA LYS A 70 2.31 -9.51 14.61
C LYS A 70 2.92 -9.20 15.99
N ASP A 71 3.23 -7.94 16.27
CA ASP A 71 3.89 -7.54 17.54
C ASP A 71 2.91 -7.39 18.71
N LYS A 72 1.81 -6.64 18.52
CA LYS A 72 0.90 -6.24 19.61
C LYS A 72 -0.58 -6.49 19.33
N GLY A 73 -0.91 -6.96 18.12
CA GLY A 73 -2.28 -7.04 17.63
C GLY A 73 -2.87 -5.68 17.23
N LEU A 74 -3.94 -5.75 16.44
CA LEU A 74 -4.71 -4.60 15.99
C LEU A 74 -6.07 -4.46 16.69
N SER A 75 -6.50 -3.22 16.92
CA SER A 75 -7.89 -2.91 17.29
C SER A 75 -8.85 -3.21 16.14
N ALA A 76 -10.16 -3.30 16.43
CA ALA A 76 -11.18 -3.56 15.40
C ALA A 76 -11.15 -2.53 14.25
N GLY A 77 -10.87 -1.26 14.55
CA GLY A 77 -10.73 -0.20 13.53
C GLY A 77 -9.48 -0.37 12.67
N GLU A 78 -8.34 -0.69 13.29
CA GLU A 78 -7.09 -0.95 12.58
C GLU A 78 -7.18 -2.23 11.73
N LYS A 79 -7.86 -3.28 12.19
CA LYS A 79 -8.10 -4.50 11.39
C LYS A 79 -8.90 -4.19 10.13
N ARG A 80 -10.01 -3.45 10.26
CA ARG A 80 -10.82 -3.01 9.10
C ARG A 80 -9.99 -2.16 8.13
N MET A 81 -9.15 -1.29 8.67
CA MET A 81 -8.25 -0.46 7.86
C MET A 81 -7.23 -1.32 7.10
N LEU A 82 -6.62 -2.31 7.76
CA LEU A 82 -5.67 -3.24 7.12
C LEU A 82 -6.36 -4.01 6.00
N THR A 83 -7.55 -4.57 6.24
CA THR A 83 -8.31 -5.28 5.20
C THR A 83 -8.57 -4.38 3.99
N LYS A 84 -9.04 -3.15 4.22
CA LYS A 84 -9.29 -2.18 3.14
C LYS A 84 -8.00 -1.81 2.39
N ALA A 85 -6.91 -1.57 3.12
CA ALA A 85 -5.62 -1.23 2.54
C ALA A 85 -5.07 -2.38 1.67
N ARG A 86 -5.20 -3.63 2.13
CA ARG A 86 -4.82 -4.82 1.35
C ARG A 86 -5.65 -4.95 0.08
N GLN A 87 -6.97 -4.77 0.15
CA GLN A 87 -7.84 -4.84 -1.04
C GLN A 87 -7.45 -3.80 -2.10
N ILE A 88 -7.18 -2.55 -1.68
CA ILE A 88 -6.71 -1.51 -2.59
C ILE A 88 -5.38 -1.96 -3.23
N LEU A 89 -4.41 -2.38 -2.43
CA LEU A 89 -3.09 -2.75 -2.93
C LEU A 89 -3.12 -3.98 -3.85
N VAL A 90 -3.90 -5.01 -3.51
CA VAL A 90 -4.10 -6.19 -4.35
C VAL A 90 -4.70 -5.80 -5.69
N SER A 91 -5.74 -4.95 -5.68
CA SER A 91 -6.35 -4.47 -6.93
C SER A 91 -5.35 -3.70 -7.79
N GLU A 92 -4.49 -2.86 -7.22
CA GLU A 92 -3.48 -2.15 -8.01
C GLU A 92 -2.44 -3.14 -8.58
N LEU A 93 -2.01 -4.13 -7.80
CA LEU A 93 -1.06 -5.15 -8.25
C LEU A 93 -1.63 -6.03 -9.37
N THR A 94 -2.91 -6.42 -9.31
CA THR A 94 -3.53 -7.20 -10.39
C THR A 94 -3.55 -6.42 -11.70
N PHE A 95 -3.85 -5.13 -11.66
CA PHE A 95 -3.79 -4.27 -12.84
C PHE A 95 -2.36 -4.03 -13.33
N ALA A 96 -1.40 -3.85 -12.41
CA ALA A 96 0.00 -3.52 -12.73
C ALA A 96 0.76 -4.66 -13.42
N ILE A 97 0.72 -5.86 -12.85
CA ILE A 97 1.49 -7.02 -13.34
C ILE A 97 0.62 -8.06 -14.06
N GLY A 98 -0.67 -7.78 -14.26
CA GLY A 98 -1.59 -8.64 -15.01
C GLY A 98 -1.83 -10.01 -14.37
N VAL A 99 -1.80 -10.09 -13.04
CA VAL A 99 -2.02 -11.33 -12.28
C VAL A 99 -3.43 -11.40 -11.70
N THR A 100 -3.85 -12.58 -11.27
CA THR A 100 -5.13 -12.76 -10.56
C THR A 100 -5.08 -12.18 -9.14
N GLU A 101 -6.25 -11.87 -8.56
CA GLU A 101 -6.33 -11.38 -7.17
C GLU A 101 -5.68 -12.35 -6.18
N ASP A 102 -5.88 -13.66 -6.39
CA ASP A 102 -5.28 -14.72 -5.57
C ASP A 102 -3.75 -14.68 -5.64
N GLU A 103 -3.18 -14.58 -6.85
CA GLU A 103 -1.72 -14.48 -7.03
C GLU A 103 -1.14 -13.19 -6.45
N ALA A 104 -1.84 -12.06 -6.61
CA ALA A 104 -1.43 -10.79 -6.01
C ALA A 104 -1.47 -10.86 -4.48
N GLU A 105 -2.49 -11.51 -3.91
CA GLU A 105 -2.62 -11.72 -2.47
C GLU A 105 -1.51 -12.63 -1.92
N GLU A 106 -1.18 -13.72 -2.62
CA GLU A 106 -0.04 -14.58 -2.27
C GLU A 106 1.29 -13.81 -2.27
N ARG A 107 1.56 -13.03 -3.34
CA ARG A 107 2.77 -12.19 -3.42
C ARG A 107 2.82 -11.15 -2.32
N LEU A 108 1.70 -10.51 -2.02
CA LEU A 108 1.59 -9.55 -0.92
C LEU A 108 1.92 -10.21 0.41
N ASN A 109 1.33 -11.37 0.70
CA ASN A 109 1.58 -12.11 1.94
C ASN A 109 3.03 -12.56 2.06
N ALA A 110 3.66 -12.98 0.96
CA ALA A 110 5.07 -13.38 0.93
C ALA A 110 6.04 -12.19 1.13
N ALA A 111 5.64 -10.98 0.75
CA ALA A 111 6.45 -9.77 0.88
C ALA A 111 6.38 -9.12 2.27
N LEU A 112 5.37 -9.45 3.07
CA LEU A 112 5.18 -8.86 4.39
C LEU A 112 6.13 -9.51 5.42
N PRO A 113 6.82 -8.69 6.25
CA PRO A 113 7.69 -9.18 7.33
C PRO A 113 6.87 -9.83 8.43
#